data_AF-A0A484RRY6-F1
#
_entry.id   AF-A0A484RRY6-F1
#
_cell.length_a   1.000
_cell.length_b   1.000
_cell.length_c   1.000
_cell.angle_alpha   90.00
_cell.angle_beta   90.00
_cell.angle_gamma   90.00
#
_symmetry.space_group_name_H-M   'P 1'
#
loop_
_entity.id
_entity.type
_entity.pdbx_description
1 polymer ?
#
loop_
_entity_poly.entity_id
_entity_poly.type
_entity_poly.pdbx_seq_one_letter_code
_entity_poly.pdbx_strand_id
1 'polypeptide(L)'
;MQALSLPVSAGWYWVRAGYALFASQPMPWFTWAMCISLFLMLASFTPPIGPIFFVGLMPTVTVMTLSAARFAESGQKLLPAMWTHPLKRPGVFKRLSGIGALYVGLSLLAGLIAFVPFLGELTTAMEAVVAADGNAVAEVTLLLDAMRTPLIIFAVLYVLVATLFWFTPPLVALNDVPLRQALFFSLLACWRNKWAFAIYGIVWGGVFLAIDLLGTLLAGIGLSSQLVGMLQVPLNIILGAVLYCSFYANYTTVFGIERAQAQDPL
;
A
#
# COMPACT_ATOMS: atom_id res chain seq x y z
N MET A 1 21.32 9.35 8.39
CA MET A 1 20.95 8.53 7.23
C MET A 1 20.96 9.37 5.97
N GLN A 2 21.33 8.78 4.83
CA GLN A 2 21.34 9.46 3.54
C GLN A 2 20.51 8.67 2.54
N ALA A 3 19.54 9.32 1.89
CA ALA A 3 18.79 8.74 0.79
C ALA A 3 19.59 8.86 -0.51
N LEU A 4 19.89 7.72 -1.13
CA LEU A 4 20.59 7.61 -2.40
C LEU A 4 19.66 8.07 -3.55
N SER A 5 20.28 8.54 -4.63
CA SER A 5 19.57 8.82 -5.90
C SER A 5 19.84 7.66 -6.85
N LEU A 6 18.79 6.93 -7.21
CA LEU A 6 18.87 5.71 -8.01
C LEU A 6 18.47 5.99 -9.47
N PRO A 7 18.99 5.19 -10.42
CA PRO A 7 18.56 5.27 -11.81
C PRO A 7 17.09 4.83 -11.94
N VAL A 8 16.45 5.24 -13.03
CA VAL A 8 15.06 4.90 -13.36
C VAL A 8 14.82 3.37 -13.40
N SER A 9 15.83 2.60 -13.80
CA SER A 9 15.81 1.13 -13.83
C SER A 9 15.63 0.48 -12.45
N ALA A 10 15.87 1.21 -11.35
CA ALA A 10 15.63 0.72 -10.00
C ALA A 10 14.15 0.34 -9.78
N GLY A 11 13.22 1.04 -10.43
CA GLY A 11 11.79 0.72 -10.36
C GLY A 11 11.48 -0.71 -10.82
N TRP A 12 12.05 -1.11 -11.95
CA TRP A 12 11.94 -2.49 -12.46
C TRP A 12 12.70 -3.49 -11.59
N TYR A 13 13.88 -3.10 -11.08
CA TYR A 13 14.64 -3.95 -10.15
C TYR A 13 13.83 -4.32 -8.91
N TRP A 14 13.13 -3.38 -8.28
CA TRP A 14 12.34 -3.65 -7.07
C TRP A 14 11.25 -4.70 -7.30
N VAL A 15 10.59 -4.67 -8.46
CA VAL A 15 9.57 -5.67 -8.82
C VAL A 15 10.18 -7.06 -8.93
N ARG A 16 11.31 -7.19 -9.66
CA ARG A 16 12.01 -8.47 -9.81
C ARG A 16 12.56 -8.99 -8.48
N ALA A 17 13.11 -8.11 -7.65
CA ALA A 17 13.61 -8.46 -6.32
C ALA A 17 12.47 -8.93 -5.40
N GLY A 18 11.30 -8.28 -5.46
CA GLY A 18 10.11 -8.73 -4.75
C GLY A 18 9.65 -10.12 -5.19
N TYR A 19 9.66 -10.39 -6.50
CA TYR A 19 9.34 -11.72 -7.01
C TYR A 19 10.35 -12.78 -6.55
N ALA A 20 11.66 -12.48 -6.60
CA ALA A 20 12.69 -13.39 -6.12
C ALA A 20 12.53 -13.71 -4.62
N LEU A 21 12.24 -12.70 -3.80
CA LEU A 21 12.00 -12.87 -2.38
C LEU A 21 10.72 -13.69 -2.10
N PHE A 22 9.64 -13.42 -2.83
CA PHE A 22 8.42 -14.23 -2.77
C PHE A 22 8.69 -15.69 -3.12
N ALA A 23 9.39 -15.93 -4.25
CA ALA A 23 9.69 -17.26 -4.76
C ALA A 23 10.58 -18.08 -3.81
N SER A 24 11.36 -17.43 -2.94
CA SER A 24 12.15 -18.13 -1.92
C SER A 24 11.27 -18.87 -0.90
N GLN A 25 10.11 -18.29 -0.52
CA GLN A 25 9.22 -18.79 0.53
C GLN A 25 7.76 -18.39 0.25
N PRO A 26 7.11 -18.93 -0.79
CA PRO A 26 5.82 -18.42 -1.28
C PRO A 26 4.68 -18.58 -0.27
N MET A 27 4.68 -19.66 0.52
CA MET A 27 3.58 -19.95 1.45
C MET A 27 3.47 -18.92 2.59
N PRO A 28 4.54 -18.58 3.35
CA PRO A 28 4.50 -17.50 4.33
C PRO A 28 4.03 -16.15 3.77
N TRP A 29 4.52 -15.77 2.59
CA TRP A 29 4.16 -14.50 1.95
C TRP A 29 2.71 -14.48 1.49
N PHE A 30 2.23 -15.57 0.91
CA PHE A 30 0.82 -15.75 0.55
C PHE A 30 -0.07 -15.66 1.80
N THR A 31 0.26 -16.39 2.87
CA THR A 31 -0.50 -16.32 4.13
C THR A 31 -0.53 -14.91 4.70
N TRP A 32 0.60 -14.18 4.67
CA TRP A 32 0.65 -12.79 5.12
C TRP A 32 -0.27 -11.88 4.31
N ALA A 33 -0.19 -11.94 2.98
CA ALA A 33 -1.07 -11.16 2.11
C ALA A 33 -2.54 -11.54 2.28
N MET A 34 -2.84 -12.83 2.51
CA MET A 34 -4.18 -13.32 2.79
C MET A 34 -4.71 -12.77 4.12
N CYS A 35 -3.88 -12.72 5.17
CA CYS A 35 -4.25 -12.11 6.45
C CYS A 35 -4.56 -10.62 6.32
N ILE A 36 -3.74 -9.87 5.58
CA ILE A 36 -4.00 -8.44 5.30
C ILE A 36 -5.31 -8.28 4.52
N SER A 37 -5.53 -9.12 3.50
CA SER A 37 -6.74 -9.08 2.67
C SER A 37 -7.99 -9.42 3.47
N LEU A 38 -7.94 -10.44 4.33
CA LEU A 38 -9.03 -10.80 5.23
C LEU A 38 -9.32 -9.66 6.21
N PHE A 39 -8.28 -9.02 6.74
CA PHE A 39 -8.45 -7.89 7.64
C PHE A 39 -9.07 -6.67 6.93
N LEU A 40 -8.68 -6.39 5.68
CA LEU A 40 -9.31 -5.38 4.84
C LEU A 40 -10.79 -5.71 4.56
N MET A 41 -11.10 -6.97 4.26
CA MET A 41 -12.47 -7.44 4.05
C MET A 41 -13.33 -7.21 5.29
N LEU A 42 -12.85 -7.62 6.47
CA LEU A 42 -13.56 -7.42 7.74
C LEU A 42 -13.73 -5.93 8.07
N ALA A 43 -12.69 -5.12 7.85
CA ALA A 43 -12.76 -3.67 8.01
C ALA A 43 -13.85 -3.05 7.13
N SER A 44 -14.04 -3.56 5.91
CA SER A 44 -15.04 -3.07 4.95
C SER A 44 -16.50 -3.31 5.39
N PHE A 45 -16.76 -4.17 6.39
CA PHE A 45 -18.09 -4.36 6.97
C PHE A 45 -18.45 -3.36 8.09
N THR A 46 -17.48 -2.56 8.54
CA THR A 46 -17.70 -1.56 9.61
C THR A 46 -17.38 -0.11 9.20
N PRO A 47 -17.77 0.39 8.01
CA PRO A 47 -17.57 1.81 7.67
C PRO A 47 -18.30 2.75 8.66
N PRO A 48 -17.68 3.91 9.01
CA PRO A 48 -16.37 4.38 8.56
C PRO A 48 -15.19 3.87 9.41
N ILE A 49 -15.46 3.20 10.55
CA ILE A 49 -14.46 2.88 11.58
C ILE A 49 -13.43 1.85 11.08
N GLY A 50 -13.89 0.78 10.44
CA GLY A 50 -13.04 -0.30 9.98
C GLY A 50 -11.93 0.16 9.01
N PRO A 51 -12.24 0.86 7.91
CA PRO A 51 -11.22 1.35 6.98
C PRO A 51 -10.23 2.32 7.64
N ILE A 52 -10.70 3.19 8.54
CA ILE A 52 -9.83 4.10 9.30
C ILE A 52 -8.83 3.31 10.15
N PHE A 53 -9.31 2.28 10.85
CA PHE A 53 -8.47 1.42 11.67
C PHE A 53 -7.47 0.61 10.82
N PHE A 54 -7.90 0.08 9.68
CA PHE A 54 -7.04 -0.62 8.73
C PHE A 54 -5.87 0.27 8.26
N VAL A 55 -6.18 1.50 7.83
CA VAL A 55 -5.19 2.49 7.39
C VAL A 55 -4.23 2.86 8.53
N GLY A 56 -4.74 3.05 9.75
CA GLY A 56 -3.92 3.34 10.92
C GLY A 56 -2.93 2.23 11.30
N LEU A 57 -3.23 0.97 10.93
CA LEU A 57 -2.34 -0.16 11.18
C LEU A 57 -1.28 -0.38 10.09
N MET A 58 -1.43 0.24 8.92
CA MET A 58 -0.48 0.06 7.80
C MET A 58 0.99 0.34 8.18
N PRO A 59 1.34 1.37 8.96
CA PRO A 59 2.72 1.56 9.43
C PRO A 59 3.30 0.34 10.16
N THR A 60 2.48 -0.31 10.98
CA THR A 60 2.85 -1.54 11.70
C THR A 60 3.03 -2.70 10.74
N VAL A 61 2.09 -2.88 9.81
CA VAL A 61 2.14 -3.92 8.77
C VAL A 61 3.39 -3.77 7.90
N THR A 62 3.75 -2.55 7.51
CA THR A 62 4.97 -2.25 6.74
C THR A 62 6.22 -2.69 7.50
N VAL A 63 6.34 -2.34 8.79
CA VAL A 63 7.52 -2.73 9.59
C VAL A 63 7.61 -4.24 9.80
N MET A 64 6.47 -4.92 10.03
CA MET A 64 6.42 -6.38 10.13
C MET A 64 6.87 -7.04 8.81
N THR A 65 6.37 -6.54 7.68
CA THR A 65 6.72 -7.02 6.33
C THR A 65 8.22 -6.87 6.06
N LEU A 66 8.79 -5.69 6.32
CA LEU A 66 10.21 -5.41 6.08
C LEU A 66 11.12 -6.23 7.01
N SER A 67 10.70 -6.44 8.25
CA SER A 67 11.44 -7.29 9.20
C SER A 67 11.43 -8.76 8.77
N ALA A 68 10.28 -9.27 8.33
CA ALA A 68 10.17 -10.62 7.77
C ALA A 68 11.02 -10.76 6.50
N ALA A 69 10.98 -9.77 5.61
CA ALA A 69 11.77 -9.77 4.38
C ALA A 69 13.27 -9.89 4.65
N ARG A 70 13.77 -9.19 5.68
CA ARG A 70 15.16 -9.31 6.13
C ARG A 70 15.53 -10.74 6.57
N PHE A 71 14.65 -11.42 7.32
CA PHE A 71 14.88 -12.81 7.73
C PHE A 71 14.88 -13.76 6.53
N ALA A 72 13.93 -13.59 5.61
CA ALA A 72 13.85 -14.42 4.41
C ALA A 72 15.06 -14.22 3.48
N GLU A 73 15.53 -12.99 3.29
CA GLU A 73 16.74 -12.70 2.50
C GLU A 73 18.00 -13.33 3.12
N SER A 74 18.06 -13.43 4.46
CA SER A 74 19.14 -14.13 5.17
C SER A 74 19.07 -15.67 5.09
N GLY A 75 18.11 -16.21 4.33
CA GLY A 75 17.91 -17.65 4.15
C GLY A 75 17.19 -18.34 5.33
N GLN A 76 16.68 -17.58 6.30
CA GLN A 76 15.94 -18.15 7.42
C GLN A 76 14.50 -18.48 7.03
N LYS A 77 14.00 -19.63 7.48
CA LYS A 77 12.59 -20.00 7.31
C LYS A 77 11.69 -19.08 8.13
N LEU A 78 10.71 -18.46 7.48
CA LEU A 78 9.76 -17.56 8.13
C LEU A 78 8.78 -18.34 9.00
N LEU A 79 8.90 -18.17 10.31
CA LEU A 79 7.98 -18.73 11.31
C LEU A 79 6.94 -17.68 11.73
N PRO A 80 5.71 -18.07 12.11
CA PRO A 80 4.66 -17.15 12.54
C PRO A 80 5.09 -16.16 13.64
N ALA A 81 5.91 -16.62 14.59
CA ALA A 81 6.41 -15.79 15.70
C ALA A 81 7.38 -14.67 15.26
N MET A 82 8.01 -14.79 14.07
CA MET A 82 8.97 -13.81 13.56
C MET A 82 8.28 -12.53 13.05
N TRP A 83 7.04 -12.62 12.57
CA TRP A 83 6.30 -11.48 12.00
C TRP A 83 6.04 -10.38 13.04
N THR A 84 5.76 -10.75 14.29
CA THR A 84 5.50 -9.80 15.39
C THR A 84 6.76 -9.45 16.18
N HIS A 85 7.91 -10.07 15.87
CA HIS A 85 9.19 -9.79 16.51
C HIS A 85 9.55 -8.30 16.62
N PRO A 86 9.45 -7.46 15.56
CA PRO A 86 9.80 -6.04 15.66
C PRO A 86 8.93 -5.27 16.67
N LEU A 87 7.71 -5.75 16.96
CA LEU A 87 6.77 -5.09 17.87
C LEU A 87 7.09 -5.36 19.35
N LYS A 88 7.88 -6.39 19.65
CA LYS A 88 8.30 -6.74 21.02
C LYS A 88 9.33 -5.76 21.58
N ARG A 89 10.00 -4.99 20.73
CA ARG A 89 10.96 -3.96 21.16
C ARG A 89 10.22 -2.84 21.93
N PRO A 90 10.68 -2.47 23.15
CA PRO A 90 10.00 -1.49 23.98
C PRO A 90 9.73 -0.18 23.23
N GLY A 91 8.48 0.29 23.29
CA GLY A 91 8.07 1.57 22.70
C GLY A 91 7.91 1.59 21.18
N VAL A 92 8.31 0.54 20.42
CA VAL A 92 8.15 0.51 18.95
C VAL A 92 6.67 0.51 18.57
N PHE A 93 5.84 -0.34 19.17
CA PHE A 93 4.41 -0.36 18.90
C PHE A 93 3.74 0.99 19.20
N LYS A 94 4.09 1.64 20.33
CA LYS A 94 3.58 2.97 20.68
C LYS A 94 3.95 4.03 19.63
N ARG A 95 5.21 4.01 19.16
CA ARG A 95 5.69 4.91 18.09
C ARG A 95 4.92 4.66 16.78
N LEU A 96 4.74 3.40 16.40
CA LEU A 96 4.03 3.02 15.17
C LEU A 96 2.55 3.38 15.22
N SER A 97 1.86 3.16 16.34
CA SER A 97 0.47 3.60 16.52
C SER A 97 0.34 5.12 16.45
N GLY A 98 1.31 5.88 16.97
CA GLY A 98 1.35 7.34 16.82
C GLY A 98 1.55 7.79 15.37
N ILE A 99 2.42 7.11 14.63
CA ILE A 99 2.61 7.34 13.18
C ILE A 99 1.32 7.01 12.42
N GLY A 100 0.65 5.91 12.75
CA GLY A 100 -0.63 5.50 12.18
C GLY A 100 -1.74 6.51 12.42
N ALA A 101 -1.88 7.00 13.65
CA ALA A 101 -2.84 8.03 14.00
C ALA A 101 -2.57 9.34 13.23
N LEU A 102 -1.30 9.74 13.10
CA LEU A 102 -0.93 10.93 12.33
C LEU A 102 -1.21 10.76 10.83
N TYR A 103 -0.90 9.58 10.28
CA TYR A 103 -1.17 9.25 8.88
C TYR A 103 -2.66 9.28 8.55
N VAL A 104 -3.49 8.69 9.42
CA VAL A 104 -4.95 8.74 9.33
C VAL A 104 -5.44 10.18 9.43
N GLY A 105 -4.98 10.95 10.41
CA GLY A 105 -5.40 12.34 10.60
C GLY A 105 -5.12 13.21 9.38
N LEU A 106 -3.94 13.07 8.78
CA LEU A 106 -3.58 13.81 7.55
C LEU A 106 -4.34 13.31 6.32
N SER A 107 -4.63 12.01 6.23
CA SER A 107 -5.43 11.46 5.13
C SER A 107 -6.89 11.92 5.21
N LEU A 108 -7.47 11.95 6.42
CA LEU A 108 -8.81 12.49 6.64
C LEU A 108 -8.85 13.99 6.37
N LEU A 109 -7.85 14.74 6.81
CA LEU A 109 -7.74 16.18 6.51
C LEU A 109 -7.66 16.43 4.99
N ALA A 110 -6.88 15.63 4.26
CA ALA A 110 -6.83 15.69 2.81
C ALA A 110 -8.20 15.41 2.17
N GLY A 111 -8.94 14.41 2.70
CA GLY A 111 -10.31 14.12 2.29
C GLY A 111 -11.26 15.29 2.55
N LEU A 112 -11.20 15.91 3.73
CA LEU A 112 -12.03 17.06 4.06
C LEU A 112 -11.75 18.25 3.13
N ILE A 113 -10.47 18.58 2.91
CA ILE A 113 -10.07 19.65 2.00
C ILE A 113 -10.56 19.38 0.58
N ALA A 114 -10.49 18.12 0.14
CA ALA A 114 -10.86 17.75 -1.21
C ALA A 114 -12.37 17.71 -1.44
N PHE A 115 -13.17 17.22 -0.48
CA PHE A 115 -14.59 16.93 -0.70
C PHE A 115 -15.56 17.96 -0.10
N VAL A 116 -15.22 18.62 1.02
CA VAL A 116 -16.12 19.60 1.67
C VAL A 116 -16.55 20.74 0.74
N PRO A 117 -15.68 21.32 -0.10
CA PRO A 117 -16.08 22.39 -1.02
C PRO A 117 -17.10 21.96 -2.09
N PHE A 118 -17.21 20.65 -2.36
CA PHE A 118 -18.03 20.08 -3.44
C PHE A 118 -19.29 19.38 -2.91
N LEU A 119 -19.62 19.50 -1.62
CA LEU A 119 -20.78 18.82 -1.04
C LEU A 119 -22.10 19.15 -1.75
N GLY A 120 -22.28 20.40 -2.19
CA GLY A 120 -23.46 20.82 -2.95
C GLY A 120 -23.61 20.07 -4.29
N GLU A 121 -22.54 20.04 -5.09
CA GLU A 121 -22.51 19.31 -6.37
C GLU A 121 -22.75 17.81 -6.17
N LEU A 122 -22.15 17.23 -5.12
CA LEU A 122 -22.35 15.83 -4.77
C LEU A 122 -23.80 15.54 -4.36
N THR A 123 -24.43 16.42 -3.58
CA THR A 123 -25.85 16.27 -3.22
C THR A 123 -26.76 16.34 -4.43
N THR A 124 -26.55 17.29 -5.34
CA THR A 124 -27.33 17.40 -6.58
C THR A 124 -27.12 16.19 -7.49
N ALA A 125 -25.90 15.66 -7.56
CA ALA A 125 -25.62 14.43 -8.30
C ALA A 125 -26.32 13.21 -7.69
N MET A 126 -26.37 13.10 -6.36
CA MET A 126 -27.15 12.05 -5.68
C MET A 126 -28.64 12.12 -5.98
N GLU A 127 -29.21 13.32 -5.96
CA GLU A 127 -30.61 13.53 -6.34
C GLU A 127 -30.87 13.13 -7.80
N ALA A 128 -29.96 13.49 -8.71
CA ALA A 128 -30.04 13.13 -10.12
C ALA A 128 -29.89 11.61 -10.36
N VAL A 129 -29.04 10.93 -9.59
CA VAL A 129 -28.88 9.46 -9.61
C VAL A 129 -30.19 8.78 -9.17
N VAL A 130 -30.81 9.24 -8.08
CA VAL A 130 -32.11 8.72 -7.64
C VAL A 130 -33.20 8.95 -8.69
N ALA A 131 -33.16 10.09 -9.39
CA ALA A 131 -34.09 10.41 -10.46
C ALA A 131 -33.84 9.60 -11.77
N ALA A 132 -32.66 9.00 -11.95
CA ALA A 132 -32.31 8.23 -13.14
C ALA A 132 -32.93 6.81 -13.20
N ASP A 133 -33.67 6.42 -12.15
CA ASP A 133 -34.56 5.24 -12.09
C ASP A 133 -33.94 3.93 -12.63
N GLY A 134 -32.73 3.59 -12.18
CA GLY A 134 -32.10 2.30 -12.48
C GLY A 134 -31.31 2.25 -13.79
N ASN A 135 -31.13 3.38 -14.49
CA ASN A 135 -30.18 3.44 -15.60
C ASN A 135 -28.74 3.50 -15.07
N ALA A 136 -28.16 2.32 -14.85
CA ALA A 136 -26.81 2.15 -14.30
C ALA A 136 -25.72 2.95 -15.04
N VAL A 137 -25.83 3.12 -16.37
CA VAL A 137 -24.85 3.90 -17.15
C VAL A 137 -24.96 5.39 -16.85
N ALA A 138 -26.19 5.92 -16.78
CA ALA A 138 -26.43 7.31 -16.43
C ALA A 138 -26.02 7.60 -14.98
N GLU A 139 -26.38 6.71 -14.04
CA GLU A 139 -26.04 6.83 -12.63
C GLU A 139 -24.52 6.90 -12.42
N VAL A 140 -23.77 5.98 -13.03
CA VAL A 140 -22.30 5.95 -12.94
C VAL A 140 -21.69 7.21 -13.53
N THR A 141 -22.20 7.69 -14.67
CA THR A 141 -21.67 8.90 -15.33
C THR A 141 -21.87 10.13 -14.46
N LEU A 142 -23.07 10.32 -13.90
CA LEU A 142 -23.39 11.43 -12.99
C LEU A 142 -22.51 11.43 -11.74
N LEU A 143 -22.29 10.23 -11.16
CA LEU A 143 -21.42 10.08 -10.00
C LEU A 143 -19.96 10.46 -10.32
N LEU A 144 -19.45 9.94 -11.44
CA LEU A 144 -18.08 10.17 -11.86
C LEU A 144 -17.82 11.64 -12.15
N ASP A 145 -18.75 12.33 -12.82
CA ASP A 145 -18.60 13.74 -13.15
C ASP A 145 -18.56 14.61 -11.88
N ALA A 146 -19.47 14.38 -10.93
CA ALA A 146 -19.50 15.10 -9.66
C ALA A 146 -18.29 14.80 -8.76
N MET A 147 -17.77 13.58 -8.81
CA MET A 147 -16.63 13.17 -8.00
C MET A 147 -15.27 13.46 -8.65
N ARG A 148 -15.21 13.77 -9.95
CA ARG A 148 -13.95 13.89 -10.70
C ARG A 148 -13.00 14.90 -10.08
N THR A 149 -13.45 16.13 -9.89
CA THR A 149 -12.63 17.22 -9.33
C THR A 149 -12.18 16.92 -7.89
N PRO A 150 -13.07 16.60 -6.93
CA PRO A 150 -12.64 16.30 -5.57
C PRO A 150 -11.73 15.06 -5.51
N LEU A 151 -11.94 14.04 -6.34
CA LEU A 151 -11.04 12.87 -6.39
C LEU A 151 -9.64 13.24 -6.88
N ILE A 152 -9.50 14.12 -7.88
CA ILE A 152 -8.18 14.57 -8.36
C ILE A 152 -7.46 15.36 -7.25
N ILE A 153 -8.16 16.27 -6.57
CA ILE A 153 -7.60 17.04 -5.45
C ILE A 153 -7.16 16.09 -4.33
N PHE A 154 -8.02 15.14 -3.96
CA PHE A 154 -7.71 14.14 -2.96
C PHE A 154 -6.49 13.30 -3.35
N ALA A 155 -6.42 12.83 -4.61
CA ALA A 155 -5.30 12.04 -5.09
C ALA A 155 -3.97 12.80 -4.99
N VAL A 156 -3.95 14.09 -5.38
CA VAL A 156 -2.74 14.93 -5.26
C VAL A 156 -2.32 15.10 -3.80
N LEU A 157 -3.26 15.46 -2.92
CA LEU A 157 -2.98 15.62 -1.49
C LEU A 157 -2.53 14.30 -0.84
N TYR A 158 -3.18 13.20 -1.20
CA TYR A 158 -2.85 11.88 -0.68
C TYR A 158 -1.48 11.40 -1.17
N VAL A 159 -1.06 11.71 -2.41
CA VAL A 159 0.31 11.43 -2.87
C VAL A 159 1.35 12.16 -2.02
N LEU A 160 1.09 13.41 -1.60
CA LEU A 160 1.96 14.14 -0.68
C LEU A 160 2.04 13.47 0.70
N VAL A 161 0.88 13.06 1.24
CA VAL A 161 0.81 12.32 2.51
C VAL A 161 1.53 10.98 2.39
N ALA A 162 1.26 10.19 1.36
CA ALA A 162 1.93 8.92 1.09
C ALA A 162 3.45 9.10 0.98
N THR A 163 3.91 10.15 0.29
CA THR A 163 5.33 10.50 0.16
C THR A 163 6.01 10.75 1.51
N LEU A 164 5.32 11.44 2.44
CA LEU A 164 5.81 11.68 3.79
C LEU A 164 5.91 10.39 4.61
N PHE A 165 5.01 9.43 4.40
CA PHE A 165 4.92 8.22 5.23
C PHE A 165 5.53 6.97 4.61
N TRP A 166 5.91 7.00 3.33
CA TRP A 166 6.41 5.82 2.61
C TRP A 166 7.56 5.11 3.34
N PHE A 167 8.54 5.87 3.84
CA PHE A 167 9.69 5.35 4.58
C PHE A 167 9.69 5.69 6.07
N THR A 168 8.77 6.54 6.53
CA THR A 168 8.76 6.99 7.93
C THR A 168 8.62 5.84 8.94
N PRO A 169 7.68 4.88 8.80
CA PRO A 169 7.56 3.76 9.73
C PRO A 169 8.83 2.93 9.89
N PRO A 170 9.47 2.40 8.81
CA PRO A 170 10.69 1.63 8.98
C PRO A 170 11.86 2.47 9.50
N LEU A 171 11.99 3.73 9.10
CA LEU A 171 13.05 4.61 9.64
C LEU A 171 12.93 4.82 11.16
N VAL A 172 11.70 5.01 11.67
CA VAL A 172 11.46 5.22 13.09
C VAL A 172 11.61 3.91 13.88
N ALA A 173 11.10 2.80 13.36
CA ALA A 173 11.03 1.53 14.11
C ALA A 173 12.27 0.64 13.98
N LEU A 174 12.93 0.64 12.82
CA LEU A 174 14.08 -0.24 12.53
C LEU A 174 15.42 0.45 12.68
N ASN A 175 15.45 1.78 12.62
CA ASN A 175 16.68 2.56 12.70
C ASN A 175 16.65 3.69 13.73
N ASP A 176 15.61 3.73 14.58
CA ASP A 176 15.45 4.69 15.66
C ASP A 176 15.63 6.16 15.25
N VAL A 177 15.26 6.51 14.02
CA VAL A 177 15.26 7.89 13.54
C VAL A 177 14.11 8.65 14.20
N PRO A 178 14.33 9.87 14.74
CA PRO A 178 13.25 10.71 15.27
C PRO A 178 12.18 11.00 14.20
N LEU A 179 10.89 10.99 14.58
CA LEU A 179 9.76 11.13 13.66
C LEU A 179 9.89 12.31 12.67
N ARG A 180 10.26 13.50 13.17
CA ARG A 180 10.41 14.70 12.32
C ARG A 180 11.49 14.51 11.25
N GLN A 181 12.61 13.88 11.61
CA GLN A 181 13.69 13.59 10.68
C GLN A 181 13.29 12.48 9.70
N ALA A 182 12.55 11.47 10.16
CA ALA A 182 12.05 10.38 9.32
C ALA A 182 11.09 10.89 8.23
N LEU A 183 10.16 11.79 8.58
CA LEU A 183 9.27 12.46 7.61
C LEU A 183 10.06 13.23 6.55
N PHE A 184 11.08 13.99 6.98
CA PHE A 184 11.96 14.72 6.07
C PHE A 184 12.75 13.78 5.15
N PHE A 185 13.33 12.71 5.69
CA PHE A 185 14.07 11.73 4.89
C PHE A 185 13.16 10.97 3.93
N SER A 186 11.92 10.62 4.31
CA SER A 186 10.94 9.98 3.43
C SER A 186 10.61 10.88 2.24
N LEU A 187 10.29 12.15 2.51
CA LEU A 187 10.01 13.14 1.47
C LEU A 187 11.17 13.28 0.50
N LEU A 188 12.38 13.47 1.03
CA LEU A 188 13.59 13.66 0.24
C LEU A 188 13.96 12.40 -0.57
N ALA A 189 13.79 11.22 0.02
CA ALA A 189 14.02 9.94 -0.62
C ALA A 189 13.08 9.71 -1.81
N CYS A 190 11.78 9.93 -1.62
CA CYS A 190 10.79 9.83 -2.69
C CYS A 190 11.02 10.88 -3.78
N TRP A 191 11.34 12.13 -3.41
CA TRP A 191 11.61 13.20 -4.37
C TRP A 191 12.82 12.92 -5.27
N ARG A 192 13.90 12.39 -4.70
CA ARG A 192 15.12 12.00 -5.42
C ARG A 192 14.89 10.80 -6.35
N ASN A 193 13.98 9.91 -5.98
CA ASN A 193 13.72 8.64 -6.70
C ASN A 193 12.38 8.62 -7.45
N LYS A 194 11.74 9.78 -7.68
CA LYS A 194 10.38 9.87 -8.27
C LYS A 194 10.22 9.12 -9.59
N TRP A 195 11.25 9.10 -10.43
CA TRP A 195 11.20 8.40 -11.72
C TRP A 195 11.32 6.88 -11.58
N ALA A 196 12.12 6.40 -10.62
CA ALA A 196 12.13 4.99 -10.27
C ALA A 196 10.77 4.55 -9.69
N PHE A 197 10.16 5.38 -8.84
CA PHE A 197 8.80 5.17 -8.35
C PHE A 197 7.74 5.22 -9.46
N ALA A 198 7.90 6.10 -10.45
CA ALA A 198 7.00 6.16 -11.61
C ALA A 198 7.02 4.85 -12.41
N ILE A 199 8.22 4.33 -12.73
CA ILE A 199 8.34 3.01 -13.40
C ILE A 199 7.77 1.90 -12.54
N TYR A 200 8.08 1.90 -11.24
CA TYR A 200 7.55 0.92 -10.30
C TYR A 200 6.00 0.92 -10.27
N GLY A 201 5.40 2.11 -10.23
CA GLY A 201 3.95 2.29 -10.32
C GLY A 201 3.37 1.86 -11.66
N ILE A 202 4.03 2.18 -12.79
CA ILE A 202 3.60 1.74 -14.13
C ILE A 202 3.61 0.21 -14.24
N VAL A 203 4.66 -0.44 -13.73
CA VAL A 203 4.77 -1.91 -13.78
C VAL A 203 3.67 -2.56 -12.95
N TRP A 204 3.49 -2.16 -11.70
CA TRP A 204 2.45 -2.72 -10.85
C TRP A 204 1.03 -2.38 -11.34
N GLY A 205 0.81 -1.13 -11.79
CA GLY A 205 -0.43 -0.71 -12.40
C GLY A 205 -0.76 -1.56 -13.63
N GLY A 206 0.21 -1.77 -14.53
CA GLY A 206 0.06 -2.63 -15.69
C GLY A 206 -0.27 -4.08 -15.32
N VAL A 207 0.35 -4.63 -14.27
CA VAL A 207 0.06 -5.98 -13.77
C VAL A 207 -1.38 -6.11 -13.27
N PHE A 208 -1.84 -5.20 -12.41
CA PHE A 208 -3.22 -5.26 -11.90
C PHE A 208 -4.26 -4.98 -12.98
N LEU A 209 -4.00 -4.04 -13.89
CA LEU A 209 -4.86 -3.78 -15.05
C LEU A 209 -4.96 -5.00 -15.97
N ALA A 210 -3.85 -5.73 -16.19
CA ALA A 210 -3.86 -6.93 -17.02
C ALA A 210 -4.74 -8.05 -16.43
N ILE A 211 -4.81 -8.16 -15.10
CA ILE A 211 -5.64 -9.17 -14.42
C ILE A 211 -7.11 -8.81 -14.44
N ASP A 212 -7.39 -7.52 -14.28
CA ASP A 212 -8.76 -7.01 -14.40
C ASP A 212 -9.28 -7.25 -15.82
N LEU A 213 -8.48 -6.87 -16.83
CA LEU A 213 -8.79 -7.14 -18.24
C LEU A 213 -8.96 -8.63 -18.51
N LEU A 214 -8.10 -9.49 -17.96
CA LEU A 214 -8.25 -10.94 -18.08
C LEU A 214 -9.60 -11.40 -17.51
N GLY A 215 -10.02 -10.87 -16.36
CA GLY A 215 -11.33 -11.17 -15.79
C GLY A 215 -12.48 -10.73 -16.70
N THR A 216 -12.40 -9.52 -17.26
CA THR A 216 -13.39 -9.02 -18.23
C THR A 216 -13.47 -9.93 -19.46
N LEU A 217 -12.32 -10.37 -20.00
CA LEU A 217 -12.27 -11.28 -21.14
C LEU A 217 -12.88 -12.65 -20.81
N LEU A 218 -12.59 -13.19 -19.62
CA LEU A 218 -13.17 -14.45 -19.14
C LEU A 218 -14.69 -14.36 -19.00
N ALA A 219 -15.20 -13.25 -18.46
CA ALA A 219 -16.65 -13.00 -18.40
C ALA A 219 -17.25 -12.88 -19.82
N GLY A 220 -16.55 -12.21 -20.73
CA GLY A 220 -16.98 -12.02 -22.13
C GLY A 220 -17.12 -13.31 -22.93
N ILE A 221 -16.36 -14.36 -22.61
CA ILE A 221 -16.50 -15.70 -23.21
C ILE A 221 -17.54 -16.59 -22.51
N GLY A 222 -18.28 -16.05 -21.54
CA GLY A 222 -19.41 -16.72 -20.89
C GLY A 222 -19.12 -17.38 -19.54
N LEU A 223 -17.95 -17.13 -18.91
CA LEU A 223 -17.75 -17.57 -17.52
C LEU A 223 -18.64 -16.76 -16.59
N SER A 224 -19.21 -17.42 -15.57
CA SER A 224 -19.99 -16.73 -14.55
C SER A 224 -19.10 -15.76 -13.75
N SER A 225 -19.68 -14.64 -13.31
CA SER A 225 -18.98 -13.66 -12.47
C SER A 225 -18.42 -14.29 -11.19
N GLN A 226 -19.11 -15.29 -10.64
CA GLN A 226 -18.63 -16.05 -9.49
C GLN A 226 -17.33 -16.81 -9.81
N LEU A 227 -17.26 -17.50 -10.96
CA LEU A 227 -16.07 -18.23 -11.35
C LEU A 227 -14.89 -17.30 -11.64
N VAL A 228 -15.14 -16.16 -12.30
CA VAL A 228 -14.12 -15.13 -12.53
C VAL A 228 -13.57 -14.62 -11.19
N GLY A 229 -14.45 -14.30 -10.23
CA GLY A 229 -14.04 -13.88 -8.89
C GLY A 229 -13.20 -14.94 -8.15
N MET A 230 -13.60 -16.21 -8.23
CA MET A 230 -12.85 -17.33 -7.63
C MET A 230 -11.42 -17.48 -8.18
N LEU A 231 -11.20 -17.11 -9.44
CA LEU A 231 -9.87 -17.11 -10.06
C LEU A 231 -9.09 -15.82 -9.73
N GLN A 232 -9.74 -14.66 -9.76
CA GLN A 232 -9.08 -13.37 -9.55
C GLN A 232 -8.63 -13.16 -8.10
N VAL A 233 -9.40 -13.60 -7.11
CA VAL A 233 -9.06 -13.38 -5.68
C VAL A 233 -7.68 -13.97 -5.31
N PRO A 234 -7.39 -15.27 -5.54
CA PRO A 234 -6.09 -15.83 -5.20
C PRO A 234 -4.95 -15.19 -6.01
N LEU A 235 -5.18 -14.83 -7.28
CA LEU A 235 -4.19 -14.12 -8.10
C LEU A 235 -3.83 -12.76 -7.52
N ASN A 236 -4.83 -11.98 -7.10
CA ASN A 236 -4.61 -10.69 -6.44
C ASN A 236 -3.86 -10.84 -5.12
N ILE A 237 -4.14 -11.89 -4.34
CA ILE A 237 -3.43 -12.15 -3.08
C ILE A 237 -1.97 -12.53 -3.34
N ILE A 238 -1.68 -13.40 -4.32
CA ILE A 238 -0.32 -13.77 -4.71
C ILE A 238 0.47 -12.55 -5.15
N LEU A 239 -0.13 -11.69 -5.98
CA LEU A 239 0.56 -10.49 -6.47
C LEU A 239 0.69 -9.41 -5.41
N GLY A 240 -0.29 -9.29 -4.51
CA GLY A 240 -0.17 -8.51 -3.29
C GLY A 240 1.02 -8.97 -2.45
N ALA A 241 1.22 -10.28 -2.30
CA ALA A 241 2.37 -10.84 -1.60
C ALA A 241 3.70 -10.46 -2.28
N VAL A 242 3.79 -10.56 -3.60
CA VAL A 242 4.97 -10.13 -4.38
C VAL A 242 5.20 -8.61 -4.25
N LEU A 243 4.14 -7.81 -4.27
CA LEU A 243 4.19 -6.36 -4.04
C LEU A 243 4.74 -6.04 -2.65
N TYR A 244 4.23 -6.68 -1.61
CA TYR A 244 4.72 -6.51 -0.24
C TYR A 244 6.21 -6.90 -0.11
N CYS A 245 6.64 -7.96 -0.79
CA CYS A 245 8.06 -8.33 -0.85
C CYS A 245 8.93 -7.24 -1.49
N SER A 246 8.44 -6.59 -2.55
CA SER A 246 9.19 -5.55 -3.26
C SER A 246 9.43 -4.28 -2.44
N PHE A 247 8.64 -4.03 -1.39
CA PHE A 247 8.87 -2.91 -0.47
C PHE A 247 10.20 -3.00 0.27
N TYR A 248 10.68 -4.22 0.53
CA TYR A 248 11.99 -4.41 1.16
C TYR A 248 13.12 -3.94 0.26
N ALA A 249 13.13 -4.38 -1.01
CA ALA A 249 14.13 -3.94 -1.99
C ALA A 249 14.09 -2.42 -2.23
N ASN A 250 12.89 -1.82 -2.24
CA ASN A 250 12.70 -0.38 -2.34
C ASN A 250 13.38 0.34 -1.15
N TYR A 251 13.12 -0.11 0.07
CA TYR A 251 13.70 0.46 1.28
C TYR A 251 15.23 0.26 1.37
N THR A 252 15.73 -0.95 1.12
CA THR A 252 17.15 -1.25 1.28
C THR A 252 18.01 -0.54 0.25
N THR A 253 17.59 -0.47 -1.01
CA THR A 253 18.37 0.22 -2.06
C THR A 253 18.32 1.74 -1.92
N VAL A 254 17.19 2.33 -1.53
CA VAL A 254 17.07 3.79 -1.38
C VAL A 254 17.93 4.32 -0.22
N PHE A 255 18.07 3.54 0.85
CA PHE A 255 18.89 3.93 2.01
C PHE A 255 20.26 3.23 2.08
N GLY A 256 20.60 2.39 1.09
CA GLY A 256 21.89 1.69 1.02
C GLY A 256 22.13 0.72 2.18
N ILE A 257 21.13 -0.07 2.54
CA ILE A 257 21.12 -0.89 3.78
C ILE A 257 21.89 -2.24 3.62
N GLU A 258 22.52 -2.53 2.48
CA GLU A 258 23.19 -3.82 2.26
C GLU A 258 24.42 -4.09 3.15
N ARG A 259 24.38 -5.26 3.83
CA ARG A 259 25.44 -5.98 4.58
C ARG A 259 26.07 -5.39 5.85
N ALA A 260 25.64 -4.25 6.38
CA ALA A 260 26.15 -3.79 7.69
C ALA A 260 25.51 -4.50 8.91
N GLN A 261 24.38 -5.20 8.72
CA GLN A 261 23.62 -5.85 9.81
C GLN A 261 23.71 -7.38 9.84
N ALA A 262 24.59 -8.00 9.05
CA ALA A 262 24.85 -9.44 9.14
C ALA A 262 25.51 -9.86 10.47
N GLN A 263 25.76 -8.92 11.39
CA GLN A 263 26.43 -9.13 12.67
C GLN A 263 25.59 -8.78 13.91
N ASP A 264 24.31 -8.39 13.78
CA ASP A 264 23.52 -8.03 14.97
C ASP A 264 22.34 -9.00 15.17
N PRO A 265 22.52 -10.08 15.97
CA PRO A 265 21.42 -10.90 16.43
C PRO A 265 20.72 -10.16 17.58
N LEU A 266 19.86 -9.20 17.24
CA LEU A 266 18.91 -8.57 18.19
C LEU A 266 17.48 -9.06 17.98
#